data_AF-A0A6G1BVX6-F1
#
_entry.id   AF-A0A6G1BVX6-F1
#
_cell.length_a   1.000
_cell.length_b   1.000
_cell.length_c   1.000
_cell.angle_alpha   90.00
_cell.angle_beta   90.00
_cell.angle_gamma   90.00
#
_symmetry.space_group_name_H-M   'P 1'
#
loop_
_entity.id
_entity.type
_entity.pdbx_description
1 polymer ?
#
loop_
_entity_poly.entity_id
_entity_poly.type
_entity_poly.pdbx_seq_one_letter_code
_entity_poly.pdbx_strand_id
1 'polypeptide(L)'
;MDTVVAAATSGRRWLPWARRQAAAYLAAAGGGDNGWAACAVSAVRIVVCFVSMMVTTAAVMLLLLPWPYARIRQGNLYGQVTGRMLMWILGNPIKLEGLENLNTRGIFICNHASPLDIFIVMWLAPTDTVGIAKKEIIWYPLFGQLYVLANHLRIDRSNPAAALESMKEVARAVTKNNLSLILFPEGTRSKTGRLLPFKKVQALSQFRNL
;
A
#
# COMPACT_ATOMS: atom_id res chain seq x y z
N MET A 1 12.30 5.48 -12.78
CA MET A 1 10.86 5.59 -12.47
C MET A 1 10.80 6.04 -11.03
N ASP A 2 10.83 7.35 -10.81
CA ASP A 2 10.80 7.93 -9.46
C ASP A 2 9.35 8.00 -9.02
N THR A 3 8.93 7.10 -8.12
CA THR A 3 7.67 7.28 -7.41
C THR A 3 7.87 8.44 -6.43
N VAL A 4 7.61 9.66 -6.91
CA VAL A 4 7.63 10.88 -6.10
C VAL A 4 6.40 10.87 -5.20
N VAL A 5 6.62 10.56 -3.92
CA VAL A 5 5.79 11.09 -2.84
C VAL A 5 6.38 12.46 -2.52
N ALA A 6 5.78 13.52 -3.05
CA ALA A 6 6.33 14.88 -2.93
C ALA A 6 6.06 15.44 -1.52
N ALA A 7 7.14 15.75 -0.80
CA ALA A 7 7.35 17.12 -0.37
C ALA A 7 8.69 17.59 -0.95
N ALA A 8 8.71 18.81 -1.45
CA ALA A 8 9.86 19.41 -2.11
C ALA A 8 10.55 20.34 -1.14
N THR A 9 11.77 20.02 -0.71
CA THR A 9 12.82 21.03 -0.48
C THR A 9 14.21 20.40 -0.69
N SER A 10 15.09 21.22 -1.25
CA SER A 10 16.45 20.90 -1.66
C SER A 10 17.33 20.48 -0.48
N GLY A 11 18.01 19.35 -0.66
CA GLY A 11 19.05 18.84 0.23
C GLY A 11 18.53 17.98 1.39
N ARG A 12 18.58 16.64 1.26
CA ARG A 12 18.98 15.68 2.32
C ARG A 12 18.78 14.19 1.95
N ARG A 13 19.43 13.36 2.77
CA ARG A 13 19.99 11.99 2.61
C ARG A 13 18.99 10.85 2.36
N TRP A 14 19.29 9.98 1.39
CA TRP A 14 18.78 8.61 1.25
C TRP A 14 18.92 7.75 2.52
N LEU A 15 18.01 6.79 2.71
CA LEU A 15 18.09 5.79 3.79
C LEU A 15 19.43 5.01 3.72
N PRO A 16 20.09 4.73 4.87
CA PRO A 16 21.40 4.07 4.87
C PRO A 16 21.45 2.68 4.23
N TRP A 17 20.35 1.92 4.25
CA TRP A 17 20.27 0.62 3.59
C TRP A 17 20.12 0.76 2.07
N ALA A 18 19.37 1.76 1.60
CA ALA A 18 19.17 2.01 0.17
C ALA A 18 20.49 2.37 -0.54
N ARG A 19 21.35 3.17 0.12
CA ARG A 19 22.69 3.50 -0.41
C ARG A 19 23.57 2.26 -0.55
N ARG A 20 23.59 1.40 0.48
CA ARG A 20 24.40 0.18 0.50
C ARG A 20 23.93 -0.81 -0.57
N GLN A 21 22.63 -0.92 -0.78
CA GLN A 21 22.06 -1.85 -1.73
C GLN A 21 22.21 -1.39 -3.18
N ALA A 22 22.05 -0.09 -3.46
CA ALA A 22 22.34 0.46 -4.79
C ALA A 22 23.81 0.25 -5.18
N ALA A 23 24.74 0.45 -4.25
CA ALA A 23 26.16 0.17 -4.48
C ALA A 23 26.44 -1.34 -4.72
N ALA A 24 25.80 -2.22 -3.94
CA ALA A 24 25.93 -3.66 -4.10
C ALA A 24 25.33 -4.17 -5.42
N TYR A 25 24.22 -3.60 -5.88
CA TYR A 25 23.57 -3.96 -7.15
C TYR A 25 24.45 -3.58 -8.35
N LEU A 26 25.04 -2.38 -8.32
CA LEU A 26 25.99 -1.93 -9.34
C LEU A 26 27.27 -2.79 -9.38
N ALA A 27 27.73 -3.28 -8.22
CA ALA A 27 28.86 -4.19 -8.14
C ALA A 27 28.52 -5.61 -8.63
N ALA A 28 27.32 -6.11 -8.34
CA ALA A 28 26.87 -7.45 -8.72
C ALA A 28 26.53 -7.58 -10.22
N ALA A 29 26.10 -6.50 -10.86
CA ALA A 29 25.81 -6.46 -12.30
C ALA A 29 27.05 -6.69 -13.20
N GLY A 30 28.26 -6.72 -12.62
CA GLY A 30 29.52 -6.91 -13.34
C GLY A 30 30.14 -8.31 -13.30
N GLY A 31 29.49 -9.36 -12.75
CA GLY A 31 30.15 -10.64 -12.47
C GLY A 31 29.44 -11.92 -12.94
N GLY A 32 30.00 -12.57 -13.97
CA GLY A 32 30.22 -14.02 -14.10
C GLY A 32 29.05 -15.02 -14.27
N ASP A 33 29.34 -16.05 -15.05
CA ASP A 33 28.45 -17.04 -15.71
C ASP A 33 27.67 -17.97 -14.75
N ASN A 34 27.97 -17.94 -13.44
CA ASN A 34 27.26 -18.69 -12.39
C ASN A 34 26.19 -17.85 -11.64
N GLY A 35 26.05 -16.57 -11.99
CA GLY A 35 25.14 -15.64 -11.30
C GLY A 35 23.65 -15.99 -11.45
N TRP A 36 23.26 -16.62 -12.57
CA TRP A 36 21.85 -16.91 -12.85
C TRP A 36 21.25 -17.95 -11.89
N ALA A 37 22.02 -18.96 -11.48
CA ALA A 37 21.55 -19.98 -10.54
C ALA A 37 21.35 -19.40 -9.13
N ALA A 38 22.26 -18.54 -8.67
CA ALA A 38 22.13 -17.83 -7.41
C ALA A 38 20.93 -16.86 -7.42
N CYS A 39 20.71 -16.15 -8.53
CA CYS A 39 19.52 -15.31 -8.74
C CYS A 39 18.24 -16.14 -8.73
N ALA A 40 18.22 -17.31 -9.38
CA ALA A 40 17.06 -18.20 -9.42
C ALA A 40 16.72 -18.75 -8.02
N VAL A 41 17.72 -19.24 -7.27
CA VAL A 41 17.51 -19.71 -5.88
C VAL A 41 16.99 -18.58 -4.99
N SER A 42 17.52 -17.36 -5.17
CA SER A 42 17.04 -16.18 -4.42
C SER A 42 15.59 -15.83 -4.79
N ALA A 43 15.24 -15.85 -6.07
CA ALA A 43 13.87 -15.63 -6.54
C ALA A 43 12.90 -16.68 -5.96
N VAL A 44 13.27 -17.96 -5.98
CA VAL A 44 12.48 -19.04 -5.38
C VAL A 44 12.28 -18.81 -3.89
N ARG A 45 13.33 -18.49 -3.14
CA ARG A 45 13.23 -18.20 -1.69
C ARG A 45 12.31 -17.02 -1.41
N ILE A 46 12.39 -15.95 -2.21
CA ILE A 46 11.52 -14.77 -2.09
C ILE A 46 10.07 -15.15 -2.35
N VAL A 47 9.80 -15.91 -3.41
CA VAL A 47 8.44 -16.37 -3.75
C VAL A 47 7.89 -17.27 -2.65
N VAL A 48 8.65 -18.25 -2.18
CA VAL A 48 8.24 -19.15 -1.09
C VAL A 48 7.96 -18.38 0.19
N CYS A 49 8.84 -17.44 0.57
CA CYS A 49 8.65 -16.58 1.72
C CYS A 49 7.35 -15.78 1.58
N PHE A 50 7.14 -15.10 0.45
CA PHE A 50 5.95 -14.30 0.20
C PHE A 50 4.66 -15.13 0.22
N VAL A 51 4.65 -16.31 -0.41
CA VAL A 51 3.50 -17.22 -0.41
C VAL A 51 3.21 -17.74 1.00
N SER A 52 4.22 -18.17 1.75
CA SER A 52 4.06 -18.64 3.13
C SER A 52 3.49 -17.53 4.04
N MET A 53 3.96 -16.30 3.86
CA MET A 53 3.48 -15.09 4.51
C MET A 53 2.02 -14.77 4.17
N MET A 54 1.61 -14.96 2.91
CA MET A 54 0.21 -14.79 2.48
C MET A 54 -0.70 -15.85 3.12
N VAL A 55 -0.29 -17.12 3.11
CA VAL A 55 -1.08 -18.25 3.66
C VAL A 55 -1.27 -18.10 5.16
N THR A 56 -0.20 -17.80 5.89
CA THR A 56 -0.27 -17.56 7.34
C THR A 56 -1.16 -16.35 7.67
N THR A 57 -1.08 -15.29 6.88
CA THR A 57 -1.99 -14.13 7.02
C THR A 57 -3.44 -14.49 6.79
N ALA A 58 -3.74 -15.23 5.72
CA ALA A 58 -5.10 -15.71 5.46
C ALA A 58 -5.62 -16.54 6.64
N ALA A 59 -4.82 -17.47 7.15
CA ALA A 59 -5.19 -18.31 8.29
C ALA A 59 -5.48 -17.48 9.55
N VAL A 60 -4.62 -16.52 9.89
CA VAL A 60 -4.85 -15.63 11.04
C VAL A 60 -6.10 -14.78 10.84
N MET A 61 -6.32 -14.23 9.64
CA MET A 61 -7.52 -13.45 9.36
C MET A 61 -8.80 -14.30 9.46
N LEU A 62 -8.76 -15.58 9.06
CA LEU A 62 -9.88 -16.50 9.22
C LEU A 62 -10.19 -16.78 10.70
N LEU A 63 -9.16 -16.91 11.55
CA LEU A 63 -9.36 -17.02 13.00
C LEU A 63 -9.95 -15.74 13.61
N LEU A 64 -9.62 -14.58 13.04
CA LEU A 64 -10.09 -13.28 13.46
C LEU A 64 -11.41 -12.86 12.79
N LEU A 65 -12.17 -13.77 12.16
CA LEU A 65 -13.44 -13.47 11.50
C LEU A 65 -14.49 -12.75 12.40
N PRO A 66 -14.60 -13.06 13.70
CA PRO A 66 -15.51 -12.33 14.59
C PRO A 66 -15.06 -10.89 14.91
N TRP A 67 -13.77 -10.57 14.74
CA TRP A 67 -13.17 -9.28 15.12
C TRP A 67 -12.65 -8.50 13.91
N PRO A 68 -13.51 -7.76 13.19
CA PRO A 68 -13.13 -7.02 11.99
C PRO A 68 -11.96 -6.05 12.19
N TYR A 69 -11.87 -5.39 13.34
CA TYR A 69 -10.77 -4.47 13.65
C TYR A 69 -9.44 -5.16 13.88
N ALA A 70 -9.46 -6.36 14.48
CA ALA A 70 -8.26 -7.16 14.62
C ALA A 70 -7.71 -7.59 13.25
N ARG A 71 -8.60 -7.88 12.28
CA ARG A 71 -8.20 -8.16 10.88
C ARG A 71 -7.58 -6.95 10.19
N ILE A 72 -8.13 -5.75 10.37
CA ILE A 72 -7.54 -4.51 9.83
C ILE A 72 -6.12 -4.34 10.39
N ARG A 73 -5.98 -4.41 11.71
CA ARG A 73 -4.68 -4.23 12.38
C ARG A 73 -3.66 -5.28 11.95
N GLN A 74 -4.06 -6.55 11.90
CA GLN A 74 -3.21 -7.64 11.44
C GLN A 74 -2.80 -7.44 9.97
N GLY A 75 -3.75 -7.05 9.10
CA GLY A 75 -3.47 -6.73 7.70
C GLY A 75 -2.50 -5.56 7.53
N ASN A 76 -2.60 -4.52 8.37
CA ASN A 76 -1.65 -3.41 8.35
C ASN A 76 -0.25 -3.85 8.79
N LEU A 77 -0.12 -4.61 9.88
CA LEU A 77 1.17 -5.12 10.34
C LEU A 77 1.84 -6.00 9.28
N TYR A 78 1.05 -6.88 8.66
CA TYR A 78 1.50 -7.69 7.55
C TYR A 78 1.99 -6.82 6.37
N GLY A 79 1.20 -5.81 6.01
CA GLY A 79 1.52 -4.89 4.94
C GLY A 79 2.78 -4.08 5.20
N GLN A 80 3.02 -3.69 6.45
CA GLN A 80 4.22 -2.96 6.87
C GLN A 80 5.49 -3.77 6.64
N VAL A 81 5.48 -5.03 7.08
CA VAL A 81 6.61 -5.96 6.91
C VAL A 81 6.81 -6.28 5.42
N THR A 82 5.73 -6.65 4.73
CA THR A 82 5.78 -7.08 3.34
C THR A 82 6.20 -5.96 2.39
N GLY A 83 5.63 -4.76 2.57
CA GLY A 83 5.96 -3.59 1.78
C GLY A 83 7.43 -3.19 1.96
N ARG A 84 7.91 -3.14 3.21
CA ARG A 84 9.33 -2.88 3.50
C ARG A 84 10.26 -3.91 2.86
N MET A 85 9.93 -5.20 3.02
CA MET A 85 10.72 -6.30 2.48
C MET A 85 10.78 -6.20 0.95
N LEU A 86 9.65 -5.92 0.29
CA LEU A 86 9.62 -5.80 -1.17
C LEU A 86 10.46 -4.61 -1.66
N MET A 87 10.36 -3.45 -1.01
CA MET A 87 11.18 -2.29 -1.38
C MET A 87 12.68 -2.56 -1.21
N TRP A 88 13.04 -3.30 -0.15
CA TRP A 88 14.40 -3.75 0.08
C TRP A 88 14.86 -4.75 -1.00
N ILE A 89 14.07 -5.77 -1.33
CA ILE A 89 14.40 -6.77 -2.37
C ILE A 89 14.59 -6.12 -3.73
N LEU A 90 13.70 -5.20 -4.11
CA LEU A 90 13.77 -4.50 -5.38
C LEU A 90 14.93 -3.51 -5.45
N GLY A 91 15.61 -3.25 -4.33
CA GLY A 91 16.68 -2.26 -4.25
C GLY A 91 16.20 -0.85 -4.58
N ASN A 92 14.91 -0.57 -4.43
CA ASN A 92 14.33 0.71 -4.79
C ASN A 92 14.82 1.77 -3.80
N PRO A 93 15.61 2.77 -4.26
CA PRO A 93 16.01 3.84 -3.39
C PRO A 93 14.79 4.73 -3.16
N ILE A 94 14.33 4.82 -1.91
CA ILE A 94 13.16 5.61 -1.53
C ILE A 94 13.59 6.76 -0.65
N LYS A 95 13.09 7.95 -0.98
CA LYS A 95 13.20 9.16 -0.17
C LYS A 95 11.89 9.31 0.60
N LEU A 96 11.99 9.37 1.94
CA LEU A 96 10.85 9.56 2.83
C LEU A 96 10.98 10.93 3.49
N GLU A 97 9.90 11.69 3.48
CA GLU A 97 9.79 13.00 4.12
C GLU A 97 8.47 13.05 4.91
N GLY A 98 8.46 13.83 5.99
CA GLY A 98 7.23 14.04 6.76
C GLY A 98 6.75 12.83 7.56
N LEU A 99 7.64 11.89 7.91
CA LEU A 99 7.28 10.66 8.65
C LEU A 99 6.66 10.94 10.02
N GLU A 100 6.98 12.08 10.62
CA GLU A 100 6.37 12.58 11.86
C GLU A 100 4.85 12.76 11.75
N ASN A 101 4.34 13.03 10.54
CA ASN A 101 2.90 13.19 10.29
C ASN A 101 2.14 11.86 10.23
N LEU A 102 2.85 10.73 10.24
CA LEU A 102 2.24 9.40 10.26
C LEU A 102 1.82 8.97 11.68
N ASN A 103 2.23 9.71 12.71
CA ASN A 103 1.86 9.40 14.10
C ASN A 103 0.44 9.85 14.47
N THR A 104 -0.21 10.65 13.61
CA THR A 104 -1.55 11.17 13.84
C THR A 104 -2.59 10.41 13.02
N ARG A 105 -3.77 10.18 13.62
CA ARG A 105 -4.94 9.67 12.88
C ARG A 105 -5.32 10.68 11.82
N GLY A 106 -5.65 10.20 10.62
CA GLY A 106 -6.04 11.09 9.54
C GLY A 106 -6.39 10.39 8.24
N ILE A 107 -6.55 11.23 7.23
CA ILE A 107 -6.85 10.81 5.86
C ILE A 107 -5.59 11.01 5.02
N PHE A 108 -4.99 9.90 4.63
CA PHE A 108 -3.83 9.84 3.77
C PHE A 108 -4.28 9.82 2.31
N ILE A 109 -3.91 10.86 1.59
CA ILE A 109 -4.21 11.02 0.18
C ILE A 109 -2.95 10.70 -0.62
N CYS A 110 -3.04 9.70 -1.50
CA CYS A 110 -1.91 9.24 -2.30
C CYS A 110 -2.23 9.33 -3.79
N ASN A 111 -1.24 9.72 -4.59
CA ASN A 111 -1.27 9.53 -6.03
C ASN A 111 -1.17 8.05 -6.42
N HIS A 112 -1.63 7.69 -7.62
CA HIS A 112 -1.54 6.31 -8.12
C HIS A 112 -0.89 6.21 -9.50
N ALA A 113 0.45 6.14 -9.53
CA ALA A 113 1.25 6.04 -10.74
C ALA A 113 1.70 4.61 -11.07
N SER A 114 1.81 3.71 -10.07
CA SER A 114 2.42 2.38 -10.21
C SER A 114 1.76 1.33 -9.29
N PRO A 115 1.78 0.03 -9.62
CA PRO A 115 1.47 -1.03 -8.65
C PRO A 115 2.30 -0.95 -7.37
N LEU A 116 3.53 -0.43 -7.47
CA LEU A 116 4.43 -0.30 -6.33
C LEU A 116 3.90 0.66 -5.26
N ASP A 117 3.02 1.60 -5.63
CA ASP A 117 2.43 2.56 -4.70
C ASP A 117 1.69 1.84 -3.56
N ILE A 118 1.00 0.74 -3.88
CA ILE A 118 0.27 -0.06 -2.88
C ILE A 118 1.24 -0.60 -1.83
N PHE A 119 2.40 -1.10 -2.23
CA PHE A 119 3.39 -1.65 -1.30
C PHE A 119 4.09 -0.58 -0.47
N ILE A 120 4.35 0.59 -1.05
CA ILE A 120 4.90 1.74 -0.32
C ILE A 120 3.89 2.23 0.72
N VAL A 121 2.62 2.35 0.33
CA VAL A 121 1.54 2.73 1.22
C VAL A 121 1.34 1.68 2.31
N MET A 122 1.33 0.39 2.00
CA MET A 122 1.27 -0.69 2.99
C MET A 122 2.45 -0.64 3.97
N TRP A 123 3.64 -0.27 3.49
CA TRP A 123 4.81 -0.08 4.34
C TRP A 123 4.66 1.08 5.32
N LEU A 124 4.18 2.23 4.85
CA LEU A 124 4.19 3.47 5.61
C LEU A 124 2.89 3.74 6.39
N ALA A 125 1.79 3.09 6.02
CA ALA A 125 0.50 3.27 6.66
C ALA A 125 0.58 2.95 8.16
N PRO A 126 0.08 3.83 9.04
CA PRO A 126 -0.06 3.52 10.45
C PRO A 126 -0.97 2.30 10.67
N THR A 127 -0.85 1.64 11.82
CA THR A 127 -1.80 0.57 12.18
C THR A 127 -3.21 1.14 12.35
N ASP A 128 -4.23 0.32 12.13
CA ASP A 128 -5.65 0.71 12.15
C ASP A 128 -5.99 1.71 11.04
N THR A 129 -5.41 1.48 9.85
CA THR A 129 -5.68 2.23 8.64
C THR A 129 -6.46 1.37 7.64
N VAL A 130 -7.54 1.90 7.10
CA VAL A 130 -8.35 1.26 6.06
C VAL A 130 -8.11 1.91 4.70
N GLY A 131 -7.93 1.09 3.66
CA GLY A 131 -7.91 1.55 2.28
C GLY A 131 -9.31 1.58 1.67
N ILE A 132 -9.52 2.48 0.70
CA ILE A 132 -10.66 2.42 -0.22
C ILE A 132 -10.18 1.95 -1.59
N ALA A 133 -10.73 0.83 -2.04
CA ALA A 133 -10.49 0.28 -3.38
C ALA A 133 -11.77 0.27 -4.23
N LYS A 134 -11.62 0.03 -5.53
CA LYS A 134 -12.75 -0.22 -6.44
C LYS A 134 -13.36 -1.60 -6.15
N LYS A 135 -14.67 -1.79 -6.34
CA LYS A 135 -15.34 -3.09 -6.11
C LYS A 135 -14.69 -4.25 -6.87
N GLU A 136 -14.14 -3.96 -8.06
CA GLU A 136 -13.51 -4.95 -8.94
C GLU A 136 -12.16 -5.46 -8.43
N ILE A 137 -11.62 -4.89 -7.35
CA ILE A 137 -10.40 -5.41 -6.71
C ILE A 137 -10.54 -6.89 -6.33
N ILE A 138 -11.77 -7.34 -6.03
CA ILE A 138 -12.07 -8.73 -5.67
C ILE A 138 -11.66 -9.74 -6.73
N TRP A 139 -11.57 -9.31 -8.00
CA TRP A 139 -11.20 -10.18 -9.12
C TRP A 139 -9.69 -10.38 -9.26
N TYR A 140 -8.87 -9.62 -8.55
CA TYR A 140 -7.43 -9.88 -8.52
C TYR A 140 -7.17 -11.13 -7.69
N PRO A 141 -6.61 -12.21 -8.26
CA PRO A 141 -6.42 -13.45 -7.54
C PRO A 141 -5.46 -13.23 -6.37
N LEU A 142 -5.78 -13.86 -5.24
CA LEU A 142 -5.11 -13.75 -3.94
C LEU A 142 -5.27 -12.37 -3.29
N PHE A 143 -4.84 -11.30 -3.97
CA PHE A 143 -4.84 -9.96 -3.41
C PHE A 143 -6.25 -9.43 -3.14
N GLY A 144 -7.19 -9.63 -4.06
CA GLY A 144 -8.56 -9.16 -3.93
C GLY A 144 -9.30 -9.83 -2.78
N GLN A 145 -9.13 -11.15 -2.63
CA GLN A 145 -9.75 -11.93 -1.56
C GLN A 145 -9.16 -11.56 -0.20
N LEU A 146 -7.83 -11.41 -0.11
CA LEU A 146 -7.18 -10.94 1.11
C LEU A 146 -7.58 -9.52 1.48
N TYR A 147 -7.74 -8.63 0.51
CA TYR A 147 -8.21 -7.27 0.74
C TYR A 147 -9.62 -7.25 1.37
N VAL A 148 -10.52 -8.11 0.87
CA VAL A 148 -11.87 -8.26 1.44
C VAL A 148 -11.80 -8.88 2.83
N LEU A 149 -10.98 -9.92 3.01
CA LEU A 149 -10.82 -10.62 4.28
C LEU A 149 -10.22 -9.72 5.37
N ALA A 150 -9.30 -8.83 5.00
CA ALA A 150 -8.73 -7.78 5.85
C ALA A 150 -9.74 -6.72 6.31
N ASN A 151 -11.00 -6.80 5.85
CA ASN A 151 -12.08 -5.88 6.18
C ASN A 151 -11.81 -4.44 5.68
N HIS A 152 -11.13 -4.32 4.54
CA HIS A 152 -10.97 -3.03 3.86
C HIS A 152 -12.22 -2.64 3.04
N LEU A 153 -12.34 -1.34 2.78
CA LEU A 153 -13.52 -0.75 2.18
C LEU A 153 -13.41 -0.76 0.66
N ARG A 154 -14.55 -1.00 0.00
CA ARG A 154 -14.68 -1.04 -1.45
C ARG A 154 -15.81 -0.14 -1.88
N ILE A 155 -15.62 0.58 -2.98
CA ILE A 155 -16.64 1.47 -3.54
C ILE A 155 -16.97 1.09 -4.97
N ASP A 156 -18.26 1.15 -5.28
CA ASP A 156 -18.75 1.10 -6.65
C ASP A 156 -18.72 2.51 -7.24
N ARG A 157 -17.88 2.72 -8.25
CA ARG A 157 -17.74 4.02 -8.92
C ARG A 157 -18.57 4.13 -10.20
N SER A 158 -19.25 3.06 -10.65
CA SER A 158 -20.10 3.12 -11.84
C SER A 158 -21.44 3.80 -11.56
N ASN A 159 -21.87 3.86 -10.30
CA ASN A 159 -23.09 4.54 -9.88
C ASN A 159 -22.74 5.67 -8.89
N PRO A 160 -22.86 6.95 -9.29
CA PRO A 160 -22.55 8.10 -8.43
C PRO A 160 -23.31 8.12 -7.09
N ALA A 161 -24.58 7.70 -7.08
CA ALA A 161 -25.38 7.65 -5.87
C ALA A 161 -24.88 6.56 -4.91
N ALA A 162 -24.58 5.36 -5.43
CA ALA A 162 -24.01 4.27 -4.65
C ALA A 162 -22.61 4.60 -4.13
N ALA A 163 -21.79 5.31 -4.92
CA ALA A 163 -20.48 5.79 -4.51
C ALA A 163 -20.61 6.77 -3.33
N LEU A 164 -21.58 7.68 -3.36
CA LEU A 164 -21.81 8.65 -2.29
C LEU A 164 -22.24 7.95 -0.99
N GLU A 165 -23.19 7.02 -1.05
CA GLU A 165 -23.64 6.25 0.12
C GLU A 165 -22.50 5.39 0.72
N SER A 166 -21.73 4.71 -0.14
CA SER A 166 -20.57 3.94 0.32
C SER A 166 -19.54 4.82 1.04
N MET A 167 -19.33 6.05 0.56
CA MET A 167 -18.41 6.99 1.19
C MET A 167 -18.93 7.53 2.53
N LYS A 168 -20.25 7.70 2.68
CA LYS A 168 -20.85 8.04 3.99
C LYS A 168 -20.70 6.91 4.99
N GLU A 169 -20.88 5.66 4.56
CA GLU A 169 -20.60 4.48 5.38
C GLU A 169 -19.14 4.40 5.81
N VAL A 170 -18.22 4.65 4.88
CA VAL A 170 -16.79 4.74 5.17
C VAL A 170 -16.51 5.81 6.23
N ALA A 171 -17.01 7.04 6.05
CA ALA A 171 -16.82 8.12 6.99
C ALA A 171 -17.34 7.76 8.40
N ARG A 172 -18.53 7.15 8.47
CA ARG A 172 -19.10 6.67 9.74
C ARG A 172 -18.23 5.58 10.39
N ALA A 173 -17.76 4.61 9.61
CA ALA A 173 -16.92 3.51 10.12
C ALA A 173 -15.54 3.99 10.58
N VAL A 174 -14.93 4.93 9.85
CA VAL A 174 -13.64 5.53 10.21
C VAL A 174 -13.75 6.29 11.52
N THR A 175 -14.80 7.10 11.67
CA THR A 175 -15.04 7.93 12.87
C THR A 175 -15.39 7.09 14.08
N LYS A 176 -16.38 6.19 13.94
CA LYS A 176 -16.87 5.34 15.05
C LYS A 176 -15.76 4.50 15.67
N ASN A 177 -14.80 4.07 14.86
CA ASN A 177 -13.78 3.11 15.26
C ASN A 177 -12.38 3.73 15.37
N ASN A 178 -12.29 5.06 15.29
CA ASN A 178 -11.04 5.80 15.37
C ASN A 178 -9.94 5.27 14.43
N LEU A 179 -10.33 5.00 13.18
CA LEU A 179 -9.43 4.48 12.15
C LEU A 179 -8.82 5.61 11.34
N SER A 180 -7.72 5.33 10.64
CA SER A 180 -7.21 6.19 9.57
C SER A 180 -7.68 5.70 8.22
N LEU A 181 -7.67 6.59 7.21
CA LEU A 181 -8.16 6.28 5.87
C LEU A 181 -7.09 6.54 4.83
N ILE A 182 -6.91 5.63 3.89
CA ILE A 182 -6.11 5.86 2.67
C ILE A 182 -7.02 5.94 1.47
N LEU A 183 -6.82 6.97 0.64
CA LEU A 183 -7.54 7.14 -0.61
C LEU A 183 -6.62 7.57 -1.76
N PHE A 184 -6.95 7.07 -2.95
CA PHE A 184 -6.33 7.44 -4.22
C PHE A 184 -7.33 8.23 -5.06
N PRO A 185 -7.30 9.58 -5.04
CA PRO A 185 -8.36 10.43 -5.57
C PRO A 185 -8.42 10.46 -7.11
N GLU A 186 -7.35 10.03 -7.78
CA GLU A 186 -7.30 9.81 -9.23
C GLU A 186 -8.28 8.71 -9.67
N GLY A 187 -8.56 7.77 -8.78
CA GLY A 187 -9.53 6.70 -8.97
C GLY A 187 -9.12 5.62 -9.99
N THR A 188 -7.97 5.75 -10.64
CA THR A 188 -7.33 4.74 -11.46
C THR A 188 -5.84 5.00 -11.46
N ARG A 189 -5.05 3.96 -11.78
CA ARG A 189 -3.62 4.11 -12.02
C ARG A 189 -3.39 4.93 -13.29
N SER A 190 -2.39 5.81 -13.27
CA SER A 190 -1.89 6.45 -14.49
C SER A 190 -1.31 5.41 -15.46
N LYS A 191 -1.68 5.50 -16.74
CA LYS A 191 -1.11 4.65 -17.80
C LYS A 191 0.20 5.20 -18.36
N THR A 192 0.49 6.48 -18.12
CA THR A 192 1.64 7.21 -18.69
C THR A 192 2.66 7.62 -17.64
N GLY A 193 2.44 7.26 -16.37
CA GLY A 193 3.24 7.71 -15.23
C GLY A 193 3.02 9.17 -14.84
N ARG A 194 2.20 9.92 -15.58
CA ARG A 194 1.79 11.29 -15.22
C ARG A 194 0.61 11.28 -14.25
N LEU A 195 0.64 12.15 -13.25
CA LEU A 195 -0.46 12.29 -12.29
C LEU A 195 -1.76 12.65 -13.03
N LEU A 196 -2.83 11.92 -12.73
CA LEU A 196 -4.16 12.26 -13.22
C LEU A 196 -4.76 13.38 -12.37
N PRO A 197 -5.66 14.21 -12.92
CA PRO A 197 -6.41 15.14 -12.11
C PRO A 197 -7.20 14.36 -11.05
N PHE A 198 -7.24 14.90 -9.85
CA PHE A 198 -8.11 14.36 -8.81
C PHE A 198 -9.53 14.42 -9.35
N LYS A 199 -10.21 13.27 -9.38
CA LYS A 199 -11.65 13.31 -9.62
C LYS A 199 -12.23 14.18 -8.51
N LYS A 200 -13.24 14.99 -8.82
CA LYS A 200 -14.01 15.68 -7.78
C LYS A 200 -14.61 14.61 -6.88
N VAL A 201 -13.87 14.24 -5.85
CA VAL A 201 -14.35 13.33 -4.82
C VAL A 201 -15.28 14.21 -4.01
N GLN A 202 -16.55 14.34 -4.43
CA GLN A 202 -17.60 14.97 -3.61
C GLN A 202 -17.60 14.36 -2.20
N ALA A 203 -17.11 13.13 -2.06
CA ALA A 203 -16.91 12.47 -0.79
C ALA A 203 -15.83 13.08 0.12
N LEU A 204 -14.86 13.88 -0.36
CA LEU A 204 -13.93 14.61 0.53
C LEU A 204 -14.69 15.66 1.39
N SER A 205 -15.80 16.19 0.88
CA SER A 205 -16.67 17.07 1.67
C SER A 205 -17.31 16.35 2.87
N GLN A 206 -17.50 15.03 2.78
CA GLN A 206 -18.08 14.23 3.87
C GLN A 206 -17.09 14.01 5.01
N PHE A 207 -15.79 14.16 4.76
CA PHE A 207 -14.76 14.13 5.79
C PHE A 207 -14.42 15.52 6.35
N ARG A 208 -15.00 16.59 5.80
CA ARG A 208 -14.69 17.98 6.19
C ARG A 208 -15.28 18.35 7.57
N ASN A 209 -16.20 17.54 8.07
CA ASN A 209 -16.87 17.71 9.37
C ASN A 209 -16.54 16.55 10.34
N LEU A 210 -15.52 15.74 10.04
CA LEU A 210 -14.93 14.77 10.97
C LEU A 210 -13.79 15.44 11.74
#